data_AF-A0A2D7RZA5-F1
#
_entry.id   AF-A0A2D7RZA5-F1
#
_cell.length_a   1.000
_cell.length_b   1.000
_cell.length_c   1.000
_cell.angle_alpha   90.00
_cell.angle_beta   90.00
_cell.angle_gamma   90.00
#
_symmetry.space_group_name_H-M   'P 1'
#
loop_
_entity.id
_entity.type
_entity.pdbx_description
1 polymer ?
#
loop_
_entity_poly.entity_id
_entity_poly.type
_entity_poly.pdbx_seq_one_letter_code
_entity_poly.pdbx_strand_id
1 'polypeptide(L)'
;MPGSSLRITRLVALGVLASLIVGLVRSARRQPTPTTTGVASWEPLVEEAPIPSRSGPVQFATTGTSTGHPGWVEPDADGGCPGSHPVKGNTQSKIFHVPGGMSYERTNAERCYCDEAAAEADGYRKAKR
;
A
#
# COMPACT_ATOMS: atom_id res chain seq x y z
N MET A 1 47.13 -37.96 -6.26
CA MET A 1 46.34 -37.72 -7.49
C MET A 1 46.24 -36.22 -7.77
N PRO A 2 47.28 -35.57 -8.34
CA PRO A 2 47.30 -34.10 -8.53
C PRO A 2 46.44 -33.57 -9.69
N GLY A 3 45.76 -34.45 -10.45
CA GLY A 3 45.03 -34.08 -11.67
C GLY A 3 43.61 -33.55 -11.48
N SER A 4 42.99 -33.72 -10.30
CA SER A 4 41.58 -33.34 -10.04
C SER A 4 41.44 -31.84 -9.72
N SER A 5 42.37 -31.27 -8.95
CA SER A 5 42.33 -29.85 -8.58
C SER A 5 42.48 -28.92 -9.79
N LEU A 6 43.36 -29.24 -10.75
CA LEU A 6 43.50 -28.45 -11.98
C LEU A 6 42.27 -28.52 -12.89
N ARG A 7 41.51 -29.63 -12.85
CA ARG A 7 40.27 -29.78 -13.62
C ARG A 7 39.14 -28.94 -13.03
N ILE A 8 39.03 -28.89 -11.69
CA ILE A 8 38.03 -28.07 -10.99
C ILE A 8 38.30 -26.58 -11.23
N THR A 9 39.55 -26.13 -11.10
CA THR A 9 39.90 -24.71 -11.35
C THR A 9 39.62 -24.29 -12.79
N ARG A 10 39.82 -25.17 -13.78
CA ARG A 10 39.49 -24.92 -15.19
C ARG A 10 37.99 -24.80 -15.42
N LEU A 11 37.17 -25.65 -14.79
CA LEU A 11 35.71 -25.59 -14.91
C LEU A 11 35.14 -24.30 -14.29
N VAL A 12 35.65 -23.91 -13.12
CA VAL A 12 35.25 -22.65 -12.47
C VAL A 12 35.65 -21.45 -13.33
N ALA A 13 36.89 -21.42 -13.85
CA ALA A 13 37.35 -20.34 -14.73
C ALA A 13 36.52 -20.23 -16.01
N LEU A 14 36.14 -21.36 -16.63
CA LEU A 14 35.25 -21.38 -17.80
C LEU A 14 33.84 -20.87 -17.46
N GLY A 15 33.30 -21.22 -16.29
CA GLY A 15 32.00 -20.72 -15.84
C GLY A 15 31.99 -19.21 -15.59
N VAL A 16 33.06 -18.67 -14.99
CA VAL A 16 33.23 -17.22 -14.79
C VAL A 16 33.35 -16.50 -16.13
N LEU A 17 34.18 -17.01 -17.05
CA LEU A 17 34.32 -16.46 -18.40
C LEU A 17 32.99 -16.46 -19.16
N ALA A 18 32.25 -17.57 -19.13
CA ALA A 18 30.94 -17.67 -19.77
C ALA A 18 29.96 -16.64 -19.17
N SER A 19 29.95 -16.46 -17.85
CA SER A 19 29.09 -15.49 -17.18
C SER A 19 29.44 -14.04 -17.54
N LEU A 20 30.74 -13.73 -17.66
CA LEU A 20 31.24 -12.41 -18.07
C LEU A 20 30.84 -12.10 -19.52
N ILE A 21 30.97 -13.08 -20.41
CA ILE A 21 30.56 -12.96 -21.82
C ILE A 21 29.06 -12.74 -21.93
N VAL A 22 28.24 -13.53 -21.19
CA VAL A 22 26.78 -13.36 -21.17
C VAL A 22 26.39 -11.98 -20.63
N GLY A 23 27.05 -11.51 -19.56
CA GLY A 23 26.86 -10.17 -19.03
C GLY A 23 27.16 -9.07 -20.04
N LEU A 24 28.29 -9.17 -20.75
CA LEU A 24 28.70 -8.20 -21.78
C LEU A 24 27.74 -8.20 -22.98
N VAL A 25 27.27 -9.36 -23.40
CA VAL A 25 26.27 -9.48 -24.48
C VAL A 25 24.93 -8.86 -24.05
N ARG A 26 24.49 -9.08 -22.81
CA ARG A 26 23.24 -8.51 -22.31
C ARG A 26 23.34 -6.98 -22.14
N SER A 27 24.48 -6.45 -21.71
CA SER A 27 24.69 -5.01 -21.59
C SER A 27 24.81 -4.31 -22.94
N ALA A 28 25.40 -4.96 -23.94
CA ALA A 28 25.52 -4.43 -25.30
C ALA A 28 24.21 -4.51 -26.11
N ARG A 29 23.26 -5.38 -25.71
CA ARG A 29 21.92 -5.44 -26.32
C ARG A 29 21.12 -4.19 -25.93
N ARG A 30 21.15 -3.19 -26.81
CA ARG A 30 20.23 -2.05 -26.74
C ARG A 30 18.79 -2.57 -26.86
N GLN A 31 17.93 -2.17 -25.95
CA GLN A 31 16.50 -2.45 -26.09
C GLN A 31 16.01 -1.74 -27.37
N PRO A 32 15.22 -2.42 -28.22
CA PRO A 32 14.57 -1.73 -29.33
C PRO A 32 13.67 -0.65 -28.74
N THR A 33 13.78 0.58 -29.25
CA THR A 33 12.88 1.67 -28.89
C THR A 33 11.44 1.21 -29.16
N PRO A 34 10.52 1.32 -28.19
CA PRO A 34 9.12 0.99 -28.45
C PRO A 34 8.59 1.93 -29.53
N THR A 35 8.14 1.37 -30.66
CA THR A 35 7.41 2.11 -31.67
C THR A 35 6.04 2.47 -31.12
N THR A 36 5.86 3.72 -30.69
CA THR A 36 4.54 4.27 -30.35
C THR A 36 3.64 4.17 -31.58
N THR A 37 2.78 3.15 -31.60
CA THR A 37 1.90 2.82 -32.73
C THR A 37 0.48 3.38 -32.54
N GLY A 38 0.26 4.28 -31.59
CA GLY A 38 -1.07 4.84 -31.37
C GLY A 38 -1.03 6.23 -30.77
N VAL A 39 -1.85 7.11 -31.31
CA VAL A 39 -2.41 8.23 -30.55
C VAL A 39 -3.61 7.67 -29.80
N ALA A 40 -3.66 7.88 -28.49
CA ALA A 40 -4.83 7.48 -27.73
C ALA A 40 -5.97 8.45 -28.08
N SER A 41 -6.88 8.02 -28.97
CA SER A 41 -8.12 8.74 -29.24
C SER A 41 -9.22 8.18 -28.35
N TRP A 42 -9.28 8.67 -27.11
CA TRP A 42 -10.52 8.58 -26.35
C TRP A 42 -11.50 9.60 -26.94
N GLU A 43 -12.72 9.16 -27.24
CA GLU A 43 -13.80 10.06 -27.63
C GLU A 43 -14.09 11.02 -26.47
N PRO A 44 -14.34 12.33 -26.72
CA PRO A 44 -14.73 13.24 -25.66
C PRO A 44 -16.08 12.78 -25.09
N LEU A 45 -16.11 12.50 -23.79
CA LEU A 45 -17.34 12.19 -23.05
C LEU A 45 -18.21 13.46 -23.00
N VAL A 46 -18.94 13.73 -24.08
CA VAL A 46 -20.02 14.73 -24.09
C VAL A 46 -21.33 14.00 -24.26
N GLU A 47 -21.66 13.15 -23.29
CA GLU A 47 -23.04 12.74 -23.06
C GLU A 47 -23.51 13.56 -21.85
N GLU A 48 -24.15 14.69 -22.12
CA GLU A 48 -24.83 15.50 -21.12
C GLU A 48 -25.99 14.65 -20.56
N ALA A 49 -25.70 13.90 -19.49
CA ALA A 49 -26.71 13.14 -18.77
C ALA A 49 -27.77 14.12 -18.24
N PRO A 50 -29.07 13.83 -18.35
CA PRO A 50 -30.12 14.69 -17.80
C PRO A 50 -29.91 14.80 -16.29
N ILE A 51 -29.51 15.98 -15.82
CA ILE A 51 -29.37 16.29 -14.40
C ILE A 51 -30.79 16.26 -13.79
N PRO A 52 -31.12 15.30 -12.92
CA PRO A 52 -32.40 15.33 -12.24
C PRO A 52 -32.42 16.54 -11.31
N SER A 53 -33.22 17.55 -11.63
CA SER A 53 -33.49 18.69 -10.76
C SER A 53 -34.25 18.21 -9.53
N ARG A 54 -33.53 17.90 -8.45
CA ARG A 54 -34.12 17.57 -7.16
C ARG A 54 -34.50 18.88 -6.46
N SER A 55 -35.75 19.29 -6.60
CA SER A 55 -36.35 20.37 -5.81
C SER A 55 -36.68 19.86 -4.39
N GLY A 56 -35.66 19.85 -3.52
CA GLY A 56 -35.83 19.60 -2.09
C GLY A 56 -34.86 20.48 -1.29
N PRO A 57 -35.12 20.74 0.00
CA PRO A 57 -34.18 21.49 0.82
C PRO A 57 -32.84 20.75 0.86
N VAL A 58 -31.77 21.46 0.47
CA VAL A 58 -30.39 20.97 0.55
C VAL A 58 -30.06 20.81 2.03
N GLN A 59 -30.15 19.58 2.54
CA GLN A 59 -29.65 19.29 3.88
C GLN A 59 -28.16 19.03 3.76
N PHE A 60 -27.38 20.07 4.04
CA PHE A 60 -25.98 19.85 4.38
C PHE A 60 -25.98 19.06 5.68
N ALA A 61 -25.58 17.79 5.62
CA ALA A 61 -25.19 17.10 6.82
C ALA A 61 -24.08 17.95 7.45
N THR A 62 -24.36 18.56 8.59
CA THR A 62 -23.33 19.11 9.46
C THR A 62 -22.50 17.92 9.92
N THR A 63 -21.53 17.51 9.10
CA THR A 63 -20.38 16.77 9.62
C THR A 63 -19.76 17.72 10.64
N GLY A 64 -19.90 17.35 11.90
CA GLY A 64 -19.59 18.19 13.05
C GLY A 64 -18.28 18.94 12.86
N THR A 65 -18.36 20.25 13.06
CA THR A 65 -17.28 21.17 13.35
C THR A 65 -16.09 20.47 14.02
N SER A 66 -15.06 20.18 13.22
CA SER A 66 -13.75 19.75 13.68
C SER A 66 -13.03 20.94 14.31
N THR A 67 -13.45 21.34 15.51
CA THR A 67 -12.64 22.17 16.38
C THR A 67 -11.80 21.26 17.24
N GLY A 68 -10.59 20.95 16.76
CA GLY A 68 -9.42 20.78 17.61
C GLY A 68 -9.18 19.45 18.32
N HIS A 69 -9.99 18.42 18.13
CA HIS A 69 -9.66 17.07 18.60
C HIS A 69 -9.46 16.14 17.42
N PRO A 70 -8.32 15.43 17.35
CA PRO A 70 -8.22 14.40 16.35
C PRO A 70 -9.26 13.32 16.72
N GLY A 71 -9.91 12.71 15.73
CA GLY A 71 -11.00 11.74 15.94
C GLY A 71 -10.57 10.41 16.57
N TRP A 72 -9.59 10.45 17.48
CA TRP A 72 -9.02 9.34 18.19
C TRP A 72 -8.82 9.67 19.68
N VAL A 73 -8.77 8.63 20.50
CA VAL A 73 -8.47 8.71 21.93
C VAL A 73 -7.20 7.92 22.26
N GLU A 74 -6.51 8.33 23.32
CA GLU A 74 -5.39 7.54 23.85
C GLU A 74 -5.85 6.12 24.24
N PRO A 75 -5.00 5.11 24.01
CA PRO A 75 -5.24 3.76 24.49
C PRO A 75 -5.12 3.68 26.02
N ASP A 76 -5.69 2.61 26.59
CA ASP A 76 -5.49 2.26 27.99
C ASP A 76 -4.02 1.90 28.27
N ALA A 77 -3.63 1.84 29.55
CA ALA A 77 -2.26 1.52 29.96
C ALA A 77 -1.75 0.17 29.40
N ASP A 78 -2.67 -0.77 29.12
CA ASP A 78 -2.36 -2.08 28.55
C ASP A 78 -2.30 -2.07 27.01
N GLY A 79 -2.41 -0.91 26.35
CA GLY A 79 -2.51 -0.80 24.89
C GLY A 79 -3.88 -1.22 24.33
N GLY A 80 -4.87 -1.33 25.20
CA GLY A 80 -6.28 -1.57 24.87
C GLY A 80 -6.97 -0.31 24.36
N CYS A 81 -8.12 -0.48 23.74
CA CYS A 81 -8.99 0.64 23.39
C CYS A 81 -10.33 0.51 24.11
N PRO A 82 -10.92 1.64 24.54
CA PRO A 82 -12.24 1.62 25.15
C PRO A 82 -13.30 1.18 24.14
N GLY A 83 -14.42 0.65 24.63
CA GLY A 83 -15.52 0.19 23.75
C GLY A 83 -16.14 1.28 22.87
N SER A 84 -15.95 2.56 23.21
CA SER A 84 -16.35 3.69 22.37
C SER A 84 -15.45 3.88 21.14
N HIS A 85 -14.22 3.38 21.18
CA HIS A 85 -13.21 3.52 20.12
C HIS A 85 -12.57 2.17 19.81
N PRO A 86 -13.33 1.20 19.28
CA PRO A 86 -12.86 -0.18 19.15
C PRO A 86 -11.75 -0.37 18.10
N VAL A 87 -11.46 0.61 17.24
CA VAL A 87 -10.48 0.46 16.16
C VAL A 87 -9.07 0.81 16.66
N LYS A 88 -8.18 -0.18 16.69
CA LYS A 88 -6.81 -0.05 17.20
C LYS A 88 -5.86 0.43 16.09
N GLY A 89 -5.34 1.64 16.19
CA GLY A 89 -4.32 2.20 15.30
C GLY A 89 -2.90 2.03 15.85
N ASN A 90 -1.97 1.60 14.99
CA ASN A 90 -0.54 1.53 15.29
C ASN A 90 0.19 2.61 14.47
N THR A 91 0.73 3.64 15.12
CA THR A 91 1.33 4.79 14.43
C THR A 91 2.61 4.41 13.69
N GLN A 92 3.38 3.46 14.22
CA GLN A 92 4.62 3.00 13.58
C GLN A 92 4.39 2.39 12.20
N SER A 93 3.36 1.56 12.05
CA SER A 93 3.05 0.86 10.79
C SER A 93 2.01 1.57 9.93
N LYS A 94 1.31 2.58 10.49
CA LYS A 94 0.14 3.23 9.88
C LYS A 94 -0.95 2.23 9.48
N ILE A 95 -1.15 1.22 10.32
CA ILE A 95 -2.17 0.19 10.15
C ILE A 95 -3.19 0.30 11.27
N PHE A 96 -4.47 0.19 10.92
CA PHE A 96 -5.53 0.01 11.91
C PHE A 96 -6.07 -1.43 11.90
N HIS A 97 -6.51 -1.88 13.06
CA HIS A 97 -7.05 -3.21 13.31
C HIS A 97 -8.46 -3.09 13.87
N VAL A 98 -9.36 -3.90 13.32
CA VAL A 98 -10.78 -3.93 13.71
C VAL A 98 -11.09 -5.16 14.55
N PRO A 99 -12.10 -5.11 15.43
CA PRO A 99 -12.57 -6.28 16.15
C PRO A 99 -12.83 -7.47 15.22
N GLY A 100 -12.36 -8.65 15.61
CA GLY A 100 -12.45 -9.88 14.78
C GLY A 100 -11.34 -10.04 13.74
N GLY A 101 -10.40 -9.09 13.61
CA GLY A 101 -9.20 -9.26 12.80
C GLY A 101 -8.14 -10.13 13.49
N MET A 102 -7.37 -10.90 12.72
CA MET A 102 -6.33 -11.85 13.21
C MET A 102 -5.23 -11.22 14.08
N SER A 103 -5.04 -9.91 14.00
CA SER A 103 -4.04 -9.19 14.78
C SER A 103 -4.66 -8.32 15.87
N TYR A 104 -5.99 -8.24 15.97
CA TYR A 104 -6.66 -7.29 16.85
C TYR A 104 -6.30 -7.48 18.34
N GLU A 105 -6.26 -8.73 18.80
CA GLU A 105 -5.98 -9.05 20.21
C GLU A 105 -4.52 -8.79 20.59
N ARG A 106 -3.58 -9.02 19.67
CA ARG A 106 -2.13 -8.84 19.91
C ARG A 106 -1.61 -7.44 19.60
N THR A 107 -2.40 -6.59 18.94
CA THR A 107 -2.00 -5.22 18.66
C THR A 107 -2.18 -4.38 19.92
N ASN A 108 -1.06 -3.78 20.36
CA ASN A 108 -1.07 -2.66 21.27
C ASN A 108 -1.38 -1.40 20.46
N ALA A 109 -2.52 -0.78 20.75
CA ALA A 109 -2.91 0.46 20.11
C ALA A 109 -2.05 1.61 20.61
N GLU A 110 -1.76 2.56 19.74
CA GLU A 110 -1.21 3.87 20.09
C GLU A 110 -2.25 4.98 19.89
N ARG A 111 -3.28 4.71 19.09
CA ARG A 111 -4.46 5.55 18.89
C ARG A 111 -5.69 4.66 18.75
N CYS A 112 -6.81 5.08 19.33
CA CYS A 112 -8.07 4.35 19.26
C CYS A 112 -9.11 5.18 18.51
N TYR A 113 -9.75 4.62 17.49
CA TYR A 113 -10.76 5.30 16.66
C TYR A 113 -12.16 4.72 16.88
N CYS A 114 -13.18 5.56 16.72
CA CYS A 114 -14.60 5.17 16.79
C CYS A 114 -14.96 4.18 15.67
N ASP A 115 -14.48 4.46 14.45
CA ASP A 115 -14.74 3.66 13.27
C ASP A 115 -13.53 3.58 12.31
N GLU A 116 -13.67 2.76 11.26
CA GLU A 116 -12.64 2.60 10.24
C GLU A 116 -12.42 3.90 9.45
N ALA A 117 -13.49 4.68 9.22
CA ALA A 117 -13.44 5.91 8.42
C ALA A 117 -12.58 7.00 9.10
N ALA A 118 -12.67 7.14 10.42
CA ALA A 118 -11.85 8.04 11.21
C ALA A 118 -10.36 7.64 11.15
N ALA A 119 -10.06 6.35 11.16
CA ALA A 119 -8.70 5.85 11.01
C ALA A 119 -8.14 6.10 9.60
N GLU A 120 -8.95 5.88 8.56
CA GLU A 120 -8.58 6.17 7.17
C GLU A 120 -8.38 7.66 6.92
N ALA A 121 -9.22 8.52 7.51
CA ALA A 121 -9.07 9.97 7.45
C ALA A 121 -7.77 10.46 8.12
N ASP A 122 -7.30 9.77 9.16
CA ASP A 122 -6.00 10.03 9.82
C ASP A 122 -4.80 9.36 9.07
N GLY A 123 -5.06 8.81 7.87
CA GLY A 123 -4.03 8.25 6.99
C GLY A 123 -3.60 6.82 7.31
N TYR A 124 -4.39 6.08 8.09
CA TYR A 124 -4.13 4.67 8.37
C TYR A 124 -4.77 3.78 7.31
N ARG A 125 -4.16 2.63 7.06
CA ARG A 125 -4.74 1.59 6.19
C ARG A 125 -5.21 0.39 6.99
N LYS A 126 -6.23 -0.32 6.50
CA LYS A 126 -6.74 -1.53 7.15
C LYS A 126 -5.67 -2.63 7.21
N ALA A 127 -5.62 -3.35 8.33
CA ALA A 127 -4.82 -4.55 8.44
C ALA A 127 -5.28 -5.61 7.44
N LYS A 128 -4.32 -6.36 6.90
CA LYS A 128 -4.64 -7.56 6.10
C LYS A 128 -5.21 -8.62 7.03
N ARG A 129 -6.12 -9.44 6.48
CA ARG A 129 -6.75 -10.56 7.17
C ARG A 129 -5.69 -11.57 7.60
#